data_AF-T1FAU2-F1
#
_entry.id   AF-T1FAU2-F1
#
_cell.length_a   1.000
_cell.length_b   1.000
_cell.length_c   1.000
_cell.angle_alpha   90.00
_cell.angle_beta   90.00
_cell.angle_gamma   90.00
#
_symmetry.space_group_name_H-M   'P 1'
#
loop_
_entity.id
_entity.type
_entity.pdbx_description
1 polymer ?
#
loop_
_entity_poly.entity_id
_entity_poly.type
_entity_poly.pdbx_seq_one_letter_code
_entity_poly.pdbx_strand_id
1 'polypeptide(L)'
;MAQTHLDSSAYFLELSNKITDFQKNQKIDRKNAKKLYENRSLEAELADNTLKKAKTNENSYPTKEWDKIVKKAAKAIEDAAAADKLYKDLVTKLEETRKLWEKEMKEYSIMCEQMDESRLKFLMESMWAAVNVVSKNCLDIDNGCEVIRQSLENVSIDGDMRMFVGRCQTGSEKPAPMRYEPYRSQYSSSARV
;
A
#
# COMPACT_ATOMS: atom_id res chain seq x y z
N MET A 1 1.91 -10.01 5.70
CA MET A 1 2.32 -9.25 4.50
C MET A 1 1.60 -7.91 4.42
N ALA A 2 0.27 -7.86 4.24
CA ALA A 2 -0.47 -6.59 4.19
C ALA A 2 -0.32 -5.72 5.46
N GLN A 3 -0.44 -6.32 6.65
CA GLN A 3 -0.20 -5.63 7.92
C GLN A 3 1.23 -5.10 8.03
N THR A 4 2.21 -5.90 7.61
CA THR A 4 3.63 -5.54 7.63
C THR A 4 3.93 -4.33 6.74
N HIS A 5 3.24 -4.19 5.60
CA HIS A 5 3.34 -3.01 4.73
C HIS A 5 2.70 -1.77 5.36
N LEU A 6 1.56 -1.91 6.04
CA LEU A 6 0.91 -0.81 6.75
C LEU A 6 1.77 -0.30 7.92
N ASP A 7 2.33 -1.23 8.72
CA ASP A 7 3.21 -0.90 9.83
C ASP A 7 4.48 -0.20 9.35
N SER A 8 5.06 -0.69 8.23
CA SER A 8 6.19 -0.04 7.58
C SER A 8 5.83 1.37 7.12
N SER A 9 4.69 1.54 6.45
CA SER A 9 4.22 2.87 5.99
C SER A 9 4.01 3.86 7.14
N ALA A 10 3.50 3.42 8.28
CA ALA A 10 3.30 4.26 9.46
C ALA A 10 4.65 4.71 10.07
N TYR A 11 5.61 3.78 10.18
CA TYR A 11 6.96 4.08 10.65
C TYR A 11 7.65 5.11 9.74
N PHE A 12 7.52 4.96 8.41
CA PHE A 12 8.10 5.90 7.46
C PHE A 12 7.48 7.29 7.53
N LEU A 13 6.17 7.38 7.74
CA LEU A 13 5.51 8.67 7.94
C LEU A 13 6.04 9.38 9.20
N GLU A 14 6.21 8.66 10.30
CA GLU A 14 6.77 9.22 11.53
C GLU A 14 8.21 9.71 11.33
N LEU A 15 9.04 8.92 10.64
CA LEU A 15 10.43 9.29 10.34
C LEU A 15 10.49 10.54 9.44
N SER A 16 9.63 10.62 8.43
CA SER A 16 9.51 11.76 7.52
C SER A 16 9.15 13.05 8.27
N ASN A 17 8.22 12.97 9.23
CA ASN A 17 7.86 14.11 10.08
C ASN A 17 9.04 14.59 10.93
N LYS A 18 9.76 13.67 11.59
CA LYS A 18 10.96 14.01 12.39
C LYS A 18 12.04 14.69 11.56
N ILE A 19 12.28 14.19 10.35
CA ILE A 19 13.24 14.78 9.40
C ILE A 19 12.82 16.19 9.00
N THR A 20 11.53 16.40 8.71
CA THR A 20 10.98 17.70 8.33
C THR A 20 11.16 18.72 9.47
N ASP A 21 10.87 18.33 10.70
CA ASP A 21 11.04 19.19 11.88
C ASP A 21 12.51 19.54 12.12
N PHE A 22 13.41 18.55 12.00
CA PHE A 22 14.84 18.77 12.11
C PHE A 22 15.37 19.76 11.07
N GLN A 23 14.94 19.64 9.81
CA GLN A 23 15.30 20.59 8.75
C GLN A 23 14.76 22.00 9.01
N LYS A 24 13.54 22.11 9.53
CA LYS A 24 12.93 23.38 9.89
C LYS A 24 13.74 24.09 10.96
N ASN A 25 14.16 23.36 12.01
CA ASN A 25 15.00 23.91 13.08
C ASN A 25 16.36 24.38 12.56
N GLN A 26 17.05 23.58 11.73
CA GLN A 26 18.33 24.02 11.15
C GLN A 26 18.20 25.29 10.30
N LYS A 27 17.11 25.42 9.52
CA LYS A 27 16.84 26.64 8.74
C LYS A 27 16.65 27.86 9.64
N ILE A 28 16.00 27.70 10.79
CA ILE A 28 15.82 28.76 11.80
C ILE A 28 17.16 29.16 12.39
N ASP A 29 17.98 28.19 12.81
CA ASP A 29 19.30 28.46 13.39
C ASP A 29 20.21 29.21 12.42
N ARG A 30 20.26 28.77 11.16
CA ARG A 30 21.00 29.46 10.09
C ARG A 30 20.49 30.88 9.84
N LYS A 31 19.18 31.12 9.96
CA LYS A 31 18.59 32.46 9.81
C LYS A 31 18.98 33.37 10.98
N ASN A 32 18.94 32.85 12.20
CA ASN A 32 19.32 33.59 13.41
C ASN A 32 20.82 33.92 13.42
N ALA A 33 21.66 32.96 13.05
CA ALA A 33 23.11 33.18 12.94
C ALA A 33 23.46 34.21 11.86
N LYS A 34 22.77 34.19 10.71
CA LYS A 34 22.93 35.22 9.67
C LYS A 34 22.64 36.62 10.24
N LYS A 35 21.49 36.79 10.90
CA LYS A 35 21.09 38.08 11.48
C LYS A 35 22.08 38.55 12.55
N LEU A 36 22.59 37.63 13.38
CA LEU A 36 23.62 37.94 14.37
C LEU A 36 24.91 38.43 13.70
N TYR A 37 25.38 37.71 12.68
CA TYR A 37 26.56 38.09 11.91
C TYR A 37 26.43 39.47 11.26
N GLU A 38 25.29 39.76 10.62
CA GLU A 38 25.01 41.06 10.00
C GLU A 38 25.08 42.20 11.04
N ASN A 39 24.44 42.01 12.20
CA ASN A 39 24.47 43.00 13.28
C ASN A 39 25.87 43.22 13.85
N ARG A 40 26.63 42.15 14.13
CA ARG A 40 27.99 42.25 14.69
C ARG A 40 28.97 42.86 13.69
N SER A 41 28.82 42.56 12.40
CA SER A 41 29.65 43.16 11.36
C SER A 41 29.42 44.67 11.25
N LEU A 42 28.17 45.11 11.33
CA LEU A 42 27.83 46.53 11.35
C LEU A 42 28.41 47.23 12.60
N GLU A 43 28.30 46.60 13.78
CA GLU A 43 28.90 47.13 15.02
C GLU A 43 30.42 47.26 14.92
N ALA A 44 31.10 46.28 14.33
CA ALA A 44 32.54 46.31 14.08
C ALA A 44 32.94 47.44 13.13
N GLU A 45 32.21 47.63 12.03
CA GLU A 45 32.47 48.71 11.08
C GLU A 45 32.28 50.10 11.70
N LEU A 46 31.22 50.29 12.51
CA LEU A 46 30.99 51.53 13.24
C LEU A 46 32.10 51.80 14.29
N ALA A 47 32.54 50.76 15.00
CA ALA A 47 33.62 50.88 15.99
C ALA A 47 34.98 51.17 15.33
N ASP A 48 35.28 50.55 14.19
CA ASP A 48 36.49 50.81 13.41
C ASP A 48 36.49 52.23 12.81
N ASN A 49 35.37 52.69 12.27
CA ASN A 49 35.22 54.07 11.81
C ASN A 49 35.41 55.08 12.94
N THR A 50 34.94 54.77 14.15
CA THR A 50 35.16 55.59 15.35
C THR A 50 36.65 55.62 15.73
N LEU A 51 37.31 54.45 15.70
CA LEU A 51 38.74 54.35 15.98
C LEU A 51 39.58 55.11 14.95
N LYS A 52 39.24 55.03 13.65
CA LYS A 52 39.89 55.78 12.56
C LYS A 52 39.77 57.29 12.77
N LYS A 53 38.58 57.78 13.12
CA LYS A 53 38.37 59.21 13.44
C LYS A 53 39.14 59.65 14.68
N ALA A 54 39.21 58.81 15.70
CA ALA A 54 40.01 59.09 16.89
C ALA A 54 41.51 59.19 16.52
N LYS A 55 42.02 58.27 15.69
CA LYS A 55 43.42 58.27 15.18
C LYS A 55 43.77 59.54 14.41
N THR A 56 42.85 60.09 13.62
CA THR A 56 43.10 61.36 12.92
C THR A 56 43.17 62.57 13.84
N ASN A 57 42.64 62.48 15.07
CA ASN A 57 42.63 63.52 16.10
C ASN A 57 43.32 63.03 17.39
N GLU A 58 44.45 62.34 17.28
CA GLU A 58 45.09 61.58 18.38
C GLU A 58 45.40 62.45 19.61
N ASN A 59 45.78 63.72 19.42
CA ASN A 59 46.07 64.67 20.51
C ASN A 59 44.82 65.24 21.21
N SER A 60 43.61 64.92 20.74
CA SER A 60 42.35 65.48 21.27
C SER A 60 41.70 64.61 22.35
N TYR A 61 42.20 63.39 22.60
CA TYR A 61 41.57 62.44 23.51
C TYR A 61 42.45 62.16 24.74
N PRO A 62 41.90 62.23 25.97
CA PRO A 62 42.57 61.70 27.15
C PRO A 62 42.89 60.20 27.00
N THR A 63 44.03 59.74 27.53
CA THR A 63 44.51 58.34 27.40
C THR A 63 43.46 57.29 27.78
N LYS A 64 42.67 57.54 28.84
CA LYS A 64 41.59 56.62 29.25
C LYS A 64 40.47 56.46 28.22
N GLU A 65 40.12 57.53 27.51
CA GLU A 65 39.08 57.50 26.49
C GLU A 65 39.58 56.81 25.22
N TRP A 66 40.84 57.05 24.86
CA TRP A 66 41.53 56.34 23.79
C TRP A 66 41.52 54.82 23.99
N ASP A 67 41.95 54.36 25.18
CA ASP A 67 41.98 52.93 25.51
C ASP A 67 40.60 52.29 25.42
N LYS A 68 39.54 53.02 25.79
CA LYS A 68 38.16 52.55 25.71
C LYS A 68 37.71 52.38 24.25
N ILE A 69 38.06 53.31 23.37
CA ILE A 69 37.74 53.23 21.93
C ILE A 69 38.47 52.05 21.29
N VAL A 70 39.78 51.90 21.56
CA VAL A 70 40.59 50.79 21.05
C VAL A 70 40.03 49.44 21.52
N LYS A 71 39.76 49.28 22.82
CA LYS A 71 39.19 48.03 23.36
C LYS A 71 37.81 47.72 22.78
N LYS A 72 36.96 48.74 22.59
CA LYS A 72 35.63 48.55 22.00
C LYS A 72 35.73 48.10 20.54
N ALA A 73 36.62 48.69 19.75
CA ALA A 73 36.85 48.29 18.36
C ALA A 73 37.40 46.86 18.26
N ALA A 74 38.42 46.54 19.06
CA ALA A 74 39.00 45.19 19.08
C ALA A 74 37.95 44.12 19.44
N LYS A 75 37.14 44.37 20.48
CA LYS A 75 36.06 43.46 20.89
C LYS A 75 34.99 43.30 19.81
N ALA A 76 34.56 44.41 19.17
CA ALA A 76 33.54 44.34 18.13
C ALA A 76 34.03 43.53 16.91
N ILE A 77 35.31 43.65 16.54
CA ILE A 77 35.93 42.86 15.47
C ILE A 77 35.97 41.37 15.85
N GLU A 78 36.36 41.03 17.07
CA GLU A 78 36.37 39.65 17.57
C GLU A 78 34.97 39.03 17.58
N ASP A 79 33.97 39.76 18.11
CA ASP A 79 32.57 39.33 18.14
C ASP A 79 32.01 39.12 16.72
N ALA A 80 32.39 39.98 15.76
CA ALA A 80 32.01 39.83 14.34
C ALA A 80 32.65 38.60 13.69
N ALA A 81 33.94 38.35 13.95
CA ALA A 81 34.65 37.18 13.44
C ALA A 81 34.06 35.87 14.00
N ALA A 82 33.71 35.85 15.29
CA ALA A 82 33.05 34.71 15.91
C ALA A 82 31.65 34.45 15.30
N ALA A 83 30.86 35.50 15.07
CA ALA A 83 29.55 35.39 14.44
C ALA A 83 29.63 34.95 12.97
N ASP A 84 30.63 35.43 12.21
CA ASP A 84 30.90 34.99 10.83
C ASP A 84 31.22 33.50 10.76
N LYS A 85 32.13 33.05 11.63
CA LYS A 85 32.49 31.63 11.72
C LYS A 85 31.27 30.77 12.02
N LEU A 86 30.47 31.15 13.04
CA LEU A 86 29.25 30.42 13.39
C LEU A 86 28.27 30.35 12.22
N TYR A 87 28.07 31.46 11.50
CA TYR A 87 27.18 31.48 10.35
C TYR A 87 27.69 30.57 9.22
N LYS A 88 28.98 30.62 8.88
CA LYS A 88 29.61 29.75 7.88
C LYS A 88 29.48 28.27 8.25
N ASP A 89 29.77 27.92 9.50
CA ASP A 89 29.66 26.54 9.99
C ASP A 89 28.22 26.01 9.87
N LEU A 90 27.22 26.83 10.24
CA LEU A 90 25.81 26.46 10.11
C LEU A 90 25.34 26.38 8.65
N VAL A 91 25.87 27.21 7.74
CA VAL A 91 25.59 27.11 6.31
C VAL A 91 26.15 25.80 5.75
N THR A 92 27.40 25.46 6.07
CA THR A 92 28.03 24.20 5.63
C THR A 92 27.25 22.99 6.15
N LYS A 93 26.93 22.97 7.45
CA LYS A 93 26.17 21.88 8.07
C LYS A 93 24.78 21.69 7.46
N LEU A 94 24.09 22.80 7.16
CA LEU A 94 22.78 22.75 6.52
C LEU A 94 22.87 22.19 5.09
N GLU A 95 23.91 22.54 4.34
CA GLU A 95 24.13 22.01 2.98
C GLU A 95 24.49 20.52 2.99
N GLU A 96 25.33 20.08 3.92
CA GLU A 96 25.62 18.66 4.12
C GLU A 96 24.35 17.87 4.46
N THR A 97 23.54 18.39 5.39
CA THR A 97 22.26 17.78 5.76
C THR A 97 21.31 17.72 4.55
N ARG A 98 21.25 18.77 3.73
CA ARG A 98 20.41 18.81 2.52
C ARG A 98 20.84 17.75 1.52
N LYS A 99 22.14 17.63 1.24
CA LYS A 99 22.69 16.62 0.30
C LYS A 99 22.42 15.20 0.77
N LEU A 100 22.65 14.93 2.06
CA LEU A 100 22.36 13.62 2.64
C LEU A 100 20.87 13.30 2.53
N TRP A 101 20.01 14.24 2.92
CA TRP A 101 18.56 14.05 2.82
C TRP A 101 18.10 13.77 1.39
N GLU A 102 18.61 14.52 0.40
CA GLU A 102 18.26 14.32 -1.00
C GLU A 102 18.64 12.92 -1.50
N LYS A 103 19.84 12.45 -1.13
CA LYS A 103 20.31 11.10 -1.45
C LYS A 103 19.41 10.03 -0.83
N GLU A 104 19.21 10.09 0.48
CA GLU A 104 18.42 9.09 1.22
C GLU A 104 16.96 9.05 0.75
N MET A 105 16.35 10.21 0.49
CA MET A 105 14.96 10.27 0.00
C MET A 105 14.82 9.69 -1.40
N LYS A 106 15.82 9.87 -2.26
CA LYS A 106 15.85 9.26 -3.59
C LYS A 106 15.98 7.73 -3.49
N GLU A 107 16.93 7.25 -2.71
CA GLU A 107 17.13 5.81 -2.49
C GLU A 107 15.88 5.14 -1.90
N TYR A 108 15.28 5.80 -0.92
CA TYR A 108 14.04 5.35 -0.29
C TYR A 108 12.87 5.32 -1.29
N SER A 109 12.72 6.36 -2.12
CA SER A 109 11.66 6.42 -3.13
C SER A 109 11.78 5.28 -4.17
N ILE A 110 13.01 4.96 -4.60
CA ILE A 110 13.29 3.83 -5.49
C ILE A 110 12.90 2.51 -4.82
N MET A 111 13.23 2.33 -3.54
CA MET A 111 12.86 1.13 -2.78
C MET A 111 11.33 0.99 -2.68
N CYS A 112 10.61 2.08 -2.40
CA CYS A 112 9.15 2.07 -2.38
C CYS A 112 8.55 1.71 -3.73
N GLU A 113 9.06 2.30 -4.82
CA GLU A 113 8.61 2.02 -6.19
C GLU A 113 8.77 0.54 -6.53
N GLN A 114 9.94 -0.06 -6.27
CA GLN A 114 10.19 -1.49 -6.51
C GLN A 114 9.27 -2.39 -5.69
N MET A 115 9.01 -2.02 -4.43
CA MET A 115 8.11 -2.77 -3.55
C MET A 115 6.67 -2.72 -4.07
N ASP A 116 6.19 -1.53 -4.48
CA ASP A 116 4.85 -1.38 -5.03
C ASP A 116 4.68 -2.03 -6.39
N GLU A 117 5.69 -1.95 -7.25
CA GLU A 117 5.70 -2.65 -8.54
C GLU A 117 5.57 -4.17 -8.32
N SER A 118 6.34 -4.73 -7.38
CA SER A 118 6.27 -6.15 -7.02
C SER A 118 4.89 -6.54 -6.47
N ARG A 119 4.32 -5.70 -5.61
CA ARG A 119 2.98 -5.90 -5.05
C ARG A 119 1.90 -5.90 -6.14
N LEU A 120 1.97 -4.96 -7.08
CA LEU A 120 1.02 -4.85 -8.19
C LEU A 120 1.14 -6.03 -9.15
N LYS A 121 2.36 -6.44 -9.51
CA LYS A 121 2.60 -7.64 -10.34
C LYS A 121 2.01 -8.89 -9.71
N PHE A 122 2.30 -9.13 -8.43
CA PHE A 122 1.76 -10.27 -7.70
C PHE A 122 0.22 -10.28 -7.68
N LEU A 123 -0.41 -9.12 -7.42
CA LEU A 123 -1.86 -9.01 -7.39
C LEU A 123 -2.47 -9.29 -8.76
N MET A 124 -1.89 -8.72 -9.82
CA MET A 124 -2.32 -8.93 -11.19
C MET A 124 -2.22 -10.41 -11.59
N GLU A 125 -1.08 -11.06 -11.33
CA GLU A 125 -0.87 -12.49 -11.61
C GLU A 125 -1.87 -13.36 -10.85
N SER A 126 -2.11 -13.05 -9.57
CA SER A 126 -3.08 -13.76 -8.74
C SER A 126 -4.51 -13.63 -9.27
N MET A 127 -4.91 -12.42 -9.66
CA MET A 127 -6.22 -12.16 -10.23
C MET A 127 -6.39 -12.84 -11.59
N TRP A 128 -5.36 -12.79 -12.44
CA TRP A 128 -5.35 -13.48 -13.72
C TRP A 128 -5.58 -14.98 -13.50
N ALA A 129 -4.80 -15.60 -12.61
CA ALA A 129 -4.94 -17.03 -12.31
C ALA A 129 -6.36 -17.36 -11.78
N ALA A 130 -6.90 -16.54 -10.90
CA ALA A 130 -8.25 -16.72 -10.37
C ALA A 130 -9.32 -16.64 -11.47
N VAL A 131 -9.25 -15.65 -12.35
CA VAL A 131 -10.19 -15.50 -13.47
C VAL A 131 -10.07 -16.68 -14.44
N ASN A 132 -8.87 -17.13 -14.77
CA ASN A 132 -8.67 -18.32 -15.61
C ASN A 132 -9.34 -19.58 -15.02
N VAL A 133 -9.22 -19.78 -13.69
CA VAL A 133 -9.89 -20.90 -13.01
C VAL A 133 -11.40 -20.78 -13.13
N VAL A 134 -11.97 -19.59 -12.91
CA VAL A 134 -13.41 -19.35 -13.08
C VAL A 134 -13.84 -19.63 -14.51
N SER A 135 -13.11 -19.14 -15.52
CA SER A 135 -13.40 -19.40 -16.93
C SER A 135 -13.39 -20.89 -17.26
N LYS A 136 -12.42 -21.64 -16.76
CA LYS A 136 -12.38 -23.10 -16.94
C LYS A 136 -13.60 -23.78 -16.30
N ASN A 137 -13.93 -23.40 -15.06
CA ASN A 137 -15.09 -23.96 -14.38
C ASN A 137 -16.39 -23.69 -15.14
N CYS A 138 -16.54 -22.52 -15.78
CA CYS A 138 -17.70 -22.25 -16.62
C CYS A 138 -17.82 -23.21 -17.80
N LEU A 139 -16.71 -23.56 -18.45
CA LEU A 139 -16.69 -24.57 -19.53
C LEU A 139 -17.03 -25.96 -19.00
N ASP A 140 -16.48 -26.33 -17.84
CA ASP A 140 -16.76 -27.63 -17.22
C ASP A 140 -18.25 -27.75 -16.82
N ILE A 141 -18.85 -26.66 -16.33
CA ILE A 141 -20.29 -26.58 -16.04
C ILE A 141 -21.12 -26.70 -17.32
N ASP A 142 -20.76 -25.97 -18.38
CA ASP A 142 -21.46 -26.02 -19.67
C ASP A 142 -21.45 -27.44 -20.26
N ASN A 143 -20.29 -28.09 -20.26
CA ASN A 143 -20.15 -29.50 -20.67
C ASN A 143 -21.03 -30.43 -19.81
N GLY A 144 -21.08 -30.22 -18.49
CA GLY A 144 -21.94 -31.00 -17.60
C GLY A 144 -23.43 -30.85 -17.92
N CYS A 145 -23.88 -29.62 -18.19
CA CYS A 145 -25.24 -29.35 -18.63
C CYS A 145 -25.55 -30.04 -19.97
N GLU A 146 -24.61 -30.03 -20.91
CA GLU A 146 -24.76 -30.67 -22.22
C GLU A 146 -24.89 -32.21 -22.10
N VAL A 147 -24.10 -32.84 -21.23
CA VAL A 147 -24.23 -34.28 -20.95
C VAL A 147 -25.63 -34.63 -20.42
N ILE A 148 -26.17 -33.84 -19.49
CA ILE A 148 -27.53 -34.04 -18.98
C ILE A 148 -28.56 -33.88 -20.10
N ARG A 149 -28.44 -32.83 -20.91
CA ARG A 149 -29.32 -32.56 -22.05
C ARG A 149 -29.36 -33.75 -23.02
N GLN A 150 -28.19 -34.24 -23.43
CA GLN A 150 -28.07 -35.41 -24.31
C GLN A 150 -28.65 -36.69 -23.68
N SER A 151 -28.46 -36.90 -22.37
CA SER A 151 -29.07 -38.04 -21.67
C SER A 151 -30.60 -37.99 -21.73
N LEU A 152 -31.20 -36.81 -21.65
CA LEU A 152 -32.65 -36.64 -21.74
C LEU A 152 -33.18 -36.85 -23.16
N GLU A 153 -32.41 -36.48 -24.19
CA GLU A 153 -32.77 -36.74 -25.59
C GLU A 153 -32.87 -38.23 -25.92
N ASN A 154 -32.13 -39.07 -25.20
CA ASN A 154 -32.16 -40.53 -25.37
C ASN A 154 -33.33 -41.22 -24.64
N VAL A 155 -34.13 -40.49 -23.86
CA VAL A 155 -35.28 -41.06 -23.15
C VAL A 155 -36.41 -41.36 -24.13
N SER A 156 -36.88 -42.61 -24.14
CA SER A 156 -38.01 -43.03 -24.97
C SER A 156 -39.14 -43.54 -24.10
N ILE A 157 -40.17 -42.71 -23.90
CA ILE A 157 -41.34 -43.06 -23.09
C ILE A 157 -41.99 -44.34 -23.61
N ASP A 158 -42.19 -44.46 -24.92
CA ASP A 158 -42.77 -45.65 -25.53
C ASP A 158 -41.88 -46.88 -25.36
N GLY A 159 -40.55 -46.71 -25.46
CA GLY A 159 -39.58 -47.76 -25.19
C GLY A 159 -39.68 -48.27 -23.76
N ASP A 160 -39.70 -47.36 -22.80
CA ASP A 160 -39.79 -47.66 -21.37
C ASP A 160 -41.13 -48.31 -21.02
N MET A 161 -42.25 -47.84 -21.58
CA MET A 161 -43.57 -48.46 -21.40
C MET A 161 -43.62 -49.87 -21.97
N ARG A 162 -43.07 -50.10 -23.17
CA ARG A 162 -42.96 -51.45 -23.74
C ARG A 162 -42.09 -52.36 -22.87
N MET A 163 -40.97 -51.85 -22.35
CA MET A 163 -40.10 -52.60 -21.45
C MET A 163 -40.83 -52.98 -20.16
N PHE A 164 -41.56 -52.05 -19.56
CA PHE A 164 -42.35 -52.28 -18.35
C PHE A 164 -43.41 -53.37 -18.56
N VAL A 165 -44.25 -53.22 -19.59
CA VAL A 165 -45.28 -54.21 -19.92
C VAL A 165 -44.65 -55.58 -20.19
N GLY A 166 -43.55 -55.62 -20.97
CA GLY A 166 -42.84 -56.86 -21.25
C GLY A 166 -42.32 -57.58 -20.00
N ARG A 167 -41.90 -56.83 -18.97
CA ARG A 167 -41.39 -57.39 -17.70
C ARG A 167 -42.49 -57.73 -16.69
N CYS A 168 -43.60 -57.01 -16.70
CA CYS A 168 -44.60 -57.05 -15.63
C CYS A 168 -45.99 -57.55 -16.05
N GLN A 169 -46.18 -57.98 -17.31
CA GLN A 169 -47.45 -58.52 -17.76
C GLN A 169 -47.87 -59.79 -17.00
N THR A 170 -49.16 -59.91 -16.70
CA THR A 170 -49.74 -61.03 -15.92
C THR A 170 -50.41 -62.09 -16.81
N GLY A 171 -50.00 -62.16 -18.08
CA GLY A 171 -50.60 -63.01 -19.12
C GLY A 171 -51.50 -62.23 -20.07
N SER A 172 -51.80 -62.84 -21.21
CA SER A 172 -52.58 -62.21 -22.30
C SER A 172 -54.09 -62.49 -22.20
N GLU A 173 -54.50 -63.38 -21.30
CA GLU A 173 -55.88 -63.82 -21.16
C GLU A 173 -56.47 -63.40 -19.81
N LYS A 174 -57.71 -62.92 -19.84
CA LYS A 174 -58.46 -62.64 -18.63
C LYS A 174 -58.98 -63.95 -18.03
N PRO A 175 -58.99 -64.11 -16.70
CA PRO A 175 -59.64 -65.25 -16.06
C PRO A 175 -61.09 -65.39 -16.54
N ALA A 176 -61.49 -66.62 -16.87
CA ALA A 176 -62.86 -66.88 -17.28
C ALA A 176 -63.84 -66.52 -16.14
N PRO A 177 -65.05 -66.01 -16.45
CA PRO A 177 -66.06 -65.78 -15.43
C PRO A 177 -66.38 -67.07 -14.67
N MET A 178 -66.31 -67.03 -13.33
CA MET A 178 -66.71 -68.17 -12.51
C MET A 178 -68.22 -68.40 -12.63
N ARG A 179 -68.62 -69.58 -13.09
CA ARG A 179 -70.02 -69.99 -13.14
C ARG A 179 -70.31 -70.85 -11.93
N TYR A 180 -71.50 -70.69 -11.35
CA TYR A 180 -71.98 -71.55 -10.29
C TYR A 180 -72.18 -72.98 -10.83
N GLU A 181 -71.50 -73.95 -10.23
CA GLU A 181 -71.66 -75.36 -10.55
C GLU A 181 -72.58 -76.03 -9.51
N PRO A 182 -73.81 -76.42 -9.87
CA PRO A 182 -74.71 -77.10 -8.94
C PRO A 182 -74.18 -78.50 -8.60
N TYR A 183 -74.20 -78.86 -7.30
CA TYR A 183 -73.66 -80.10 -6.71
C TYR A 183 -74.02 -81.39 -7.49
N ARG A 184 -75.21 -81.44 -8.10
CA ARG A 184 -75.72 -82.64 -8.80
C ARG A 184 -75.16 -82.84 -10.22
N SER A 185 -74.53 -81.81 -10.81
CA SER A 185 -74.00 -81.89 -12.19
C SER A 185 -72.69 -82.69 -12.30
N GLN A 186 -71.95 -82.88 -11.19
CA GLN A 186 -70.73 -83.71 -11.17
C GLN A 186 -71.02 -85.23 -11.16
N TYR A 187 -72.28 -85.63 -10.95
CA TYR A 187 -72.69 -87.03 -10.85
C TYR A 187 -73.65 -87.49 -11.95
N SER A 188 -74.01 -86.63 -12.91
CA SER A 188 -75.00 -86.95 -13.95
C SER A 188 -74.45 -87.68 -15.19
N SER A 189 -73.17 -88.08 -15.21
CA SER A 189 -72.58 -88.86 -16.31
C SER A 189 -72.71 -90.38 -16.12
N SER A 190 -73.30 -90.87 -15.01
CA SER A 190 -73.39 -92.31 -14.71
C SER A 190 -74.82 -92.88 -14.70
N ALA A 191 -75.81 -92.19 -15.28
CA ALA A 191 -77.17 -92.74 -15.38
C ALA A 191 -77.80 -92.45 -16.76
N ARG A 192 -77.36 -93.21 -17.77
CA ARG A 192 -78.18 -93.54 -18.95
C ARG A 192 -78.02 -95.02 -19.26
N VAL A 193 -78.90 -95.84 -18.66
CA VAL A 193 -79.53 -97.02 -19.26
C VAL A 193 -80.95 -97.06 -18.69
#